data_AF-A0A3L7WVB8-F1
#
_entry.id   AF-A0A3L7WVB8-F1
#
_cell.length_a   1.000
_cell.length_b   1.000
_cell.length_c   1.000
_cell.angle_alpha   90.00
_cell.angle_beta   90.00
_cell.angle_gamma   90.00
#
_symmetry.space_group_name_H-M   'P 1'
#
loop_
_entity.id
_entity.type
_entity.pdbx_description
1 polymer ?
#
loop_
_entity_poly.entity_id
_entity_poly.type
_entity_poly.pdbx_seq_one_letter_code
_entity_poly.pdbx_strand_id
1 'polypeptide(L)'
;MPIPEHRLRSVVFEALRRDFGSQWLGLTQAVAWVATDRGLYPALQDTRIVQIHPADAAPVRALVDELVADGVLSLGIPGGSTGWPRLSLTAAGREVVFAPDDAPDSPDLG
;
A
#
# COMPACT_ATOMS: atom_id res chain seq x y z
N MET A 1 -9.73 3.48 -13.81
CA MET A 1 -8.77 2.53 -14.40
C MET A 1 -8.06 1.84 -13.25
N PRO A 2 -7.84 0.51 -13.30
CA PRO A 2 -7.09 -0.18 -12.26
C PRO A 2 -5.64 0.28 -12.20
N ILE A 3 -4.98 0.05 -11.06
CA ILE A 3 -3.55 0.28 -10.89
C ILE A 3 -2.78 -0.70 -11.79
N PRO A 4 -1.84 -0.23 -12.63
CA PRO A 4 -0.98 -1.12 -13.40
C PRO A 4 -0.17 -2.04 -12.47
N GLU A 5 -0.06 -3.32 -12.79
CA GLU A 5 0.62 -4.33 -11.96
C GLU A 5 2.05 -3.90 -11.55
N HIS A 6 2.83 -3.40 -12.49
CA HIS A 6 4.20 -2.90 -12.25
C HIS A 6 4.27 -1.68 -11.30
N ARG A 7 3.15 -1.00 -11.05
CA ARG A 7 3.05 0.14 -10.12
C ARG A 7 2.46 -0.25 -8.77
N LEU A 8 1.77 -1.39 -8.67
CA LEU A 8 1.00 -1.79 -7.50
C LEU A 8 1.86 -1.80 -6.22
N ARG A 9 3.02 -2.47 -6.27
CA ARG A 9 3.94 -2.56 -5.13
C ARG A 9 4.41 -1.19 -4.64
N SER A 10 4.82 -0.34 -5.59
CA SER A 10 5.25 1.03 -5.31
C SER A 10 4.15 1.90 -4.69
N VAL A 11 2.89 1.73 -5.12
CA VAL A 11 1.73 2.42 -4.54
C VAL A 11 1.46 1.93 -3.12
N VAL A 12 1.46 0.61 -2.89
CA VAL A 12 1.24 0.01 -1.56
C VAL A 12 2.34 0.41 -0.58
N PHE A 13 3.60 0.42 -1.00
CA PHE A 13 4.71 0.82 -0.13
C PHE A 13 4.61 2.28 0.27
N GLU A 14 4.28 3.16 -0.67
CA GLU A 14 4.05 4.57 -0.38
C GLU A 14 2.84 4.78 0.55
N ALA A 15 1.76 4.00 0.38
CA ALA A 15 0.62 4.00 1.28
C ALA A 15 1.01 3.56 2.71
N LEU A 16 1.91 2.58 2.84
CA LEU A 16 2.46 2.14 4.13
C LEU A 16 3.36 3.21 4.78
N ARG A 17 4.13 3.98 3.99
CA ARG A 17 4.98 5.07 4.49
C ARG A 17 4.19 6.26 5.04
N ARG A 18 3.09 6.60 4.38
CA ARG A 18 2.25 7.77 4.75
C ARG A 18 1.50 7.62 6.06
N ASP A 19 1.51 6.42 6.64
CA ASP A 19 0.85 6.01 7.88
C ASP A 19 -0.61 6.47 8.00
N PHE A 20 -1.52 5.60 7.55
CA PHE A 20 -2.90 5.61 8.01
C PHE A 20 -3.33 4.23 8.50
N GLY A 21 -2.92 3.92 9.73
CA GLY A 21 -3.82 3.32 10.72
C GLY A 21 -4.12 1.85 10.55
N SER A 22 -3.08 1.02 10.50
CA SER A 22 -3.01 -0.37 11.00
C SER A 22 -4.18 -1.33 10.71
N GLN A 23 -5.08 -1.09 9.76
CA GLN A 23 -6.23 -1.94 9.47
C GLN A 23 -6.44 -1.93 7.96
N TRP A 24 -6.99 -3.02 7.42
CA TRP A 24 -7.25 -3.15 5.97
C TRP A 24 -7.94 -1.95 5.34
N LEU A 25 -8.96 -1.42 6.02
CA LEU A 25 -9.71 -0.27 5.51
C LEU A 25 -8.83 0.98 5.39
N GLY A 26 -7.96 1.23 6.37
CA GLY A 26 -7.00 2.35 6.32
C GLY A 26 -5.98 2.18 5.19
N LEU A 27 -5.45 0.96 5.03
CA LEU A 27 -4.49 0.67 3.96
C LEU A 27 -5.11 0.86 2.57
N THR A 28 -6.29 0.29 2.32
CA THR A 28 -6.97 0.43 1.03
C THR A 28 -7.29 1.90 0.74
N GLN A 29 -7.75 2.67 1.73
CA GLN A 29 -7.95 4.11 1.55
C GLN A 29 -6.64 4.83 1.21
N ALA A 30 -5.54 4.53 1.88
CA ALA A 30 -4.22 5.12 1.60
C ALA A 30 -3.71 4.76 0.19
N VAL A 31 -3.89 3.51 -0.24
CA VAL A 31 -3.60 3.06 -1.62
C VAL A 31 -4.39 3.89 -2.63
N ALA A 32 -5.67 4.13 -2.36
CA ALA A 32 -6.52 4.90 -3.24
C ALA A 32 -6.08 6.38 -3.32
N TRP A 33 -5.69 6.97 -2.20
CA TRP A 33 -5.09 8.31 -2.18
C TRP A 33 -3.81 8.40 -3.00
N VAL A 34 -2.87 7.48 -2.80
CA VAL A 34 -1.62 7.45 -3.56
C VAL A 34 -1.86 7.23 -5.05
N ALA A 35 -2.79 6.36 -5.42
CA ALA A 35 -3.17 6.13 -6.81
C ALA A 35 -3.74 7.39 -7.45
N THR A 36 -4.57 8.16 -6.74
CA THR A 36 -5.09 9.46 -7.20
C THR A 36 -3.96 10.49 -7.33
N ASP A 37 -3.08 10.63 -6.34
CA ASP A 37 -1.96 11.58 -6.38
C ASP A 37 -1.00 11.31 -7.56
N ARG A 38 -0.89 10.05 -7.96
CA ARG A 38 -0.08 9.62 -9.11
C ARG A 38 -0.84 9.68 -10.45
N GLY A 39 -2.08 10.17 -10.46
CA GLY A 39 -2.91 10.26 -11.66
C GLY A 39 -3.37 8.91 -12.23
N LEU A 40 -3.30 7.83 -11.44
CA LEU A 40 -3.78 6.50 -11.85
C LEU A 40 -5.31 6.41 -11.71
N TYR A 41 -5.84 7.01 -10.66
CA TYR A 41 -7.27 7.21 -10.47
C TYR A 41 -7.67 8.63 -10.87
N PRO A 42 -8.94 8.85 -11.28
CA PRO A 42 -9.43 10.20 -11.56
C PRO A 42 -9.34 11.09 -10.31
N ALA A 43 -9.04 12.37 -10.53
CA ALA A 43 -8.94 13.35 -9.46
C ALA A 43 -10.24 13.45 -8.65
N LEU A 44 -10.12 13.55 -7.33
CA LEU A 44 -11.25 13.62 -6.42
C LEU A 44 -11.85 15.03 -6.47
N GLN A 45 -13.13 15.12 -6.84
CA GLN A 45 -13.86 16.39 -6.84
C GLN A 45 -14.53 16.70 -5.50
N ASP A 46 -14.75 15.71 -4.63
CA ASP A 46 -15.43 15.91 -3.36
C ASP A 46 -14.88 14.97 -2.27
N THR A 47 -14.41 15.57 -1.17
CA THR A 47 -13.68 14.87 -0.12
C THR A 47 -14.64 14.26 0.89
N ARG A 48 -14.58 12.94 1.06
CA ARG A 48 -14.72 12.32 2.40
C ARG A 48 -14.21 10.89 2.49
N ILE A 49 -14.30 10.07 1.43
CA ILE A 49 -13.76 8.70 1.45
C ILE A 49 -13.31 8.31 0.04
N VAL A 50 -12.01 8.15 -0.17
CA VAL A 50 -11.45 7.57 -1.39
C VAL A 50 -11.49 6.06 -1.25
N GLN A 51 -12.11 5.39 -2.21
CA GLN A 51 -12.14 3.94 -2.27
C GLN A 51 -11.19 3.44 -3.36
N ILE A 52 -10.56 2.29 -3.12
CA ILE A 52 -9.84 1.61 -4.18
C ILE A 52 -10.80 1.24 -5.30
N HIS A 53 -10.30 1.22 -6.53
CA HIS A 53 -11.06 0.68 -7.63
C HIS A 53 -11.35 -0.81 -7.37
N PRO A 54 -12.57 -1.32 -7.63
CA PRO A 54 -12.94 -2.70 -7.28
C PRO A 54 -12.00 -3.77 -7.83
N ALA A 55 -11.46 -3.54 -9.03
CA ALA A 55 -10.51 -4.46 -9.67
C ALA A 55 -9.14 -4.54 -8.96
N ASP A 56 -8.78 -3.56 -8.13
CA ASP A 56 -7.51 -3.52 -7.41
C ASP A 56 -7.60 -4.19 -6.04
N ALA A 57 -8.80 -4.52 -5.55
CA ALA A 57 -8.99 -5.13 -4.24
C ALA A 57 -8.28 -6.49 -4.09
N ALA A 58 -8.44 -7.37 -5.09
CA ALA A 58 -7.80 -8.69 -5.07
C ALA A 58 -6.27 -8.60 -5.26
N PRO A 59 -5.73 -7.82 -6.21
CA PRO A 59 -4.28 -7.60 -6.32
C PRO A 59 -3.64 -7.00 -5.06
N VAL A 60 -4.25 -5.96 -4.48
CA VAL A 60 -3.77 -5.36 -3.22
C VAL A 60 -3.77 -6.40 -2.10
N ARG A 61 -4.81 -7.23 -2.03
CA ARG A 61 -4.92 -8.30 -1.03
C ARG A 61 -3.81 -9.33 -1.20
N ALA A 62 -3.59 -9.82 -2.41
CA ALA A 62 -2.54 -10.80 -2.71
C ALA A 62 -1.16 -10.27 -2.31
N LEU A 63 -0.86 -9.01 -2.66
CA LEU A 63 0.41 -8.39 -2.26
C LEU A 63 0.54 -8.24 -0.74
N VAL A 64 -0.53 -7.92 -0.01
CA VAL A 64 -0.46 -7.87 1.46
C VAL A 64 -0.22 -9.25 2.06
N ASP A 65 -0.87 -10.29 1.53
CA ASP A 65 -0.64 -11.68 1.98
C ASP A 65 0.82 -12.10 1.72
N GLU A 66 1.41 -11.72 0.59
CA GLU A 66 2.85 -11.90 0.31
C GLU A 66 3.73 -11.16 1.33
N LEU A 67 3.45 -9.88 1.60
CA LEU A 67 4.23 -9.10 2.58
C LEU A 67 4.12 -9.65 4.00
N VAL A 68 3.00 -10.31 4.35
CA VAL A 68 2.87 -11.03 5.61
C VAL A 68 3.72 -12.30 5.62
N ALA A 69 3.70 -13.08 4.53
CA ALA A 69 4.52 -14.28 4.39
C ALA A 69 6.03 -13.96 4.43
N ASP A 70 6.43 -12.84 3.84
CA ASP A 70 7.80 -12.31 3.83
C ASP A 70 8.23 -11.71 5.18
N GLY A 71 7.30 -11.59 6.14
CA GLY A 71 7.56 -11.00 7.45
C GLY A 71 7.74 -9.48 7.42
N VAL A 72 7.35 -8.80 6.34
CA VAL A 72 7.31 -7.32 6.25
C VAL A 72 6.13 -6.78 7.07
N LEU A 73 4.98 -7.45 6.97
CA LEU A 73 3.77 -7.12 7.74
C LEU A 73 3.47 -8.22 8.76
N SER A 74 2.91 -7.84 9.90
CA SER A 74 2.32 -8.75 10.88
C SER A 74 0.82 -8.52 10.99
N LEU A 75 0.08 -9.61 11.17
CA LEU A 75 -1.35 -9.60 11.46
C LEU A 75 -1.54 -9.57 12.99
N GLY A 76 -2.24 -8.57 13.50
CA GLY A 76 -2.69 -8.52 14.88
C GLY A 76 -3.90 -9.44 15.12
N ILE A 77 -4.19 -9.74 16.39
CA ILE A 77 -5.35 -10.57 16.76
C ILE A 77 -6.66 -9.84 16.34
N PRO A 78 -7.59 -10.52 15.65
CA PRO A 78 -8.87 -9.91 15.27
C PRO A 78 -9.69 -9.55 16.52
N GLY A 79 -9.85 -8.25 16.75
CA GLY A 79 -10.71 -7.72 17.80
C GLY A 79 -12.15 -7.56 17.31
N GLY A 80 -12.98 -8.59 17.55
CA GLY A 80 -14.43 -8.44 17.81
C GLY A 80 -15.38 -7.94 16.72
N SER A 81 -14.95 -7.65 15.50
CA SER A 81 -15.87 -7.40 14.39
C SER A 81 -15.31 -7.95 13.08
N THR A 82 -16.19 -8.36 12.18
CA THR A 82 -15.99 -9.11 10.92
C THR A 82 -15.03 -8.50 9.88
N GLY A 83 -14.18 -7.54 10.27
CA GLY A 83 -13.13 -6.96 9.45
C GLY A 83 -11.83 -7.76 9.48
N TRP A 84 -11.07 -7.66 8.39
CA TRP A 84 -9.71 -8.22 8.27
C TRP A 84 -8.80 -7.65 9.40
N PRO A 85 -7.81 -8.41 9.91
CA PRO A 85 -7.13 -8.08 11.16
C PRO A 85 -6.29 -6.80 11.06
N ARG A 86 -5.84 -6.33 12.22
CA ARG A 86 -4.91 -5.20 12.30
C ARG A 86 -3.62 -5.56 11.52
N LEU A 87 -3.15 -4.68 10.64
CA LEU A 87 -1.86 -4.82 9.95
C LEU A 87 -0.83 -3.92 10.64
N SER A 88 0.40 -4.37 10.78
CA SER A 88 1.49 -3.56 11.33
C SER A 88 2.80 -3.90 10.63
N LEU A 89 3.65 -2.91 10.39
CA LEU A 89 5.01 -3.17 9.92
C LEU A 89 5.81 -3.87 11.03
N THR A 90 6.54 -4.92 10.67
CA THR A 90 7.56 -5.52 11.55
C THR A 90 8.80 -4.62 11.58
N ALA A 91 9.77 -4.93 12.45
CA ALA A 91 11.06 -4.23 12.43
C ALA A 91 11.75 -4.37 11.06
N ALA A 92 11.80 -5.59 10.50
CA ALA A 92 12.35 -5.83 9.17
C ALA A 92 11.53 -5.13 8.07
N GLY A 93 10.20 -5.11 8.20
CA GLY A 93 9.34 -4.44 7.25
C GLY A 93 9.51 -2.93 7.22
N ARG A 94 9.85 -2.30 8.35
CA ARG A 94 10.23 -0.88 8.38
C ARG A 94 11.49 -0.64 7.57
N GLU A 95 12.51 -1.47 7.73
CA GLU A 95 13.73 -1.37 6.91
C GLU A 95 13.40 -1.50 5.42
N VAL A 96 12.58 -2.47 5.02
CA VAL A 96 12.20 -2.68 3.61
C VAL A 96 11.36 -1.53 3.04
N VAL A 97 10.38 -1.04 3.79
CA VAL A 97 9.46 0.01 3.32
C VAL A 97 10.14 1.37 3.30
N PHE A 98 10.98 1.67 4.30
CA PHE A 98 11.65 2.96 4.43
C PHE A 98 13.09 2.97 3.93
N ALA A 99 13.61 1.85 3.41
CA ALA A 99 14.89 1.83 2.73
C ALA A 99 14.91 2.95 1.68
N PRO A 100 15.99 3.75 1.61
CA PRO A 100 16.21 4.59 0.45
C PRO A 100 16.20 3.67 -0.77
N ASP A 101 15.58 4.13 -1.86
CA ASP A 101 15.60 3.45 -3.14
C ASP A 101 17.08 3.37 -3.57
N ASP A 102 17.79 2.34 -3.13
CA ASP A 102 19.19 2.08 -3.48
C ASP A 102 19.21 1.44 -4.87
N ALA A 103 18.67 2.18 -5.84
CA ALA A 103 18.99 2.04 -7.23
C ALA A 103 19.90 3.22 -7.57
N PRO A 104 21.18 3.00 -7.92
CA PRO A 104 21.95 4.06 -8.52
C PRO A 104 21.25 4.42 -9.83
N ASP A 105 20.60 5.59 -9.87
CA ASP A 105 20.56 6.40 -11.08
C ASP A 105 22.03 6.64 -11.43
N SER A 106 22.62 5.70 -12.17
CA SER A 106 23.92 5.90 -12.78
C SER A 106 23.77 7.10 -13.69
N PRO A 107 24.47 8.22 -13.45
CA PRO A 107 24.59 9.21 -14.49
C PRO A 107 25.37 8.54 -15.61
N ASP A 108 24.70 8.27 -16.72
CA ASP A 108 25.33 7.93 -17.99
C ASP A 108 26.25 9.11 -18.34
N LEU A 109 27.53 8.96 -18.01
CA LEU A 109 28.61 9.81 -18.50
C LEU A 109 28.93 9.32 -19.91
N GLY A 110 28.20 9.86 -20.89
CA GLY A 110 28.46 9.76 -22.32
C GLY A 110 28.50 11.15 -22.95
#